data_AF-A0A7X3ZM36-F1
#
_entry.id   AF-A0A7X3ZM36-F1
#
_cell.length_a   1.000
_cell.length_b   1.000
_cell.length_c   1.000
_cell.angle_alpha   90.00
_cell.angle_beta   90.00
_cell.angle_gamma   90.00
#
_symmetry.space_group_name_H-M   'P 1'
#
loop_
_entity.id
_entity.type
_entity.pdbx_description
1 polymer ?
#
loop_
_entity_poly.entity_id
_entity_poly.type
_entity_poly.pdbx_seq_one_letter_code
_entity_poly.pdbx_strand_id
1 'polypeptide(L)' 'GGGTDFRPGFEWLEEQGKRPGVCLYLTDMECSSYPGTEPSFSVIWVNWGNPPAEWHREPWGERIDMTDSE' A
#
# COMPACT_ATOMS: atom_id res chain seq x y z
N GLY A 1 18.52 8.01 -6.70
CA GLY A 1 17.06 7.95 -6.53
C GLY A 1 16.68 6.50 -6.46
N GLY A 2 16.05 6.08 -5.37
CA GLY A 2 15.39 4.78 -5.27
C GLY A 2 13.92 5.08 -5.11
N GLY A 3 13.10 4.68 -6.08
CA GLY A 3 11.64 4.79 -5.94
C GLY A 3 11.16 4.00 -4.74
N THR A 4 9.94 4.25 -4.31
CA THR A 4 9.28 3.44 -3.31
C THR A 4 9.08 2.02 -3.86
N ASP A 5 9.18 1.00 -3.01
CA ASP A 5 8.81 -0.39 -3.29
C ASP A 5 7.97 -0.86 -2.10
N PHE A 6 6.72 -1.26 -2.33
CA PHE A 6 5.85 -1.67 -1.23
C PHE A 6 6.10 -3.13 -0.81
N ARG A 7 6.80 -3.94 -1.61
CA ARG A 7 7.01 -5.37 -1.34
C ARG A 7 7.78 -5.69 -0.06
N PRO A 8 8.86 -4.96 0.32
CA PRO A 8 9.69 -5.34 1.46
C PRO A 8 8.93 -5.45 2.79
N GLY A 9 7.91 -4.61 3.02
CA GLY A 9 7.11 -4.69 4.24
C GLY A 9 6.21 -5.93 4.28
N PHE A 10 5.68 -6.38 3.13
CA PHE A 10 4.91 -7.62 3.04
C PHE A 10 5.80 -8.86 3.16
N GLU A 11 6.95 -8.85 2.48
CA GLU A 11 7.96 -9.92 2.57
C GLU A 11 8.39 -10.15 4.01
N TRP A 12 8.69 -9.07 4.74
CA TRP A 12 9.03 -9.17 6.16
C TRP A 12 7.90 -9.77 7.01
N LEU A 13 6.64 -9.37 6.80
CA LEU A 13 5.51 -9.93 7.55
C LEU A 13 5.37 -11.45 7.30
N GLU A 14 5.55 -11.88 6.05
CA GLU A 14 5.53 -13.29 5.67
C GLU A 14 6.69 -14.06 6.32
N GLU A 15 7.92 -13.56 6.22
CA GLU A 15 9.12 -14.14 6.83
C GLU A 15 8.99 -14.31 8.34
N GLN A 16 8.34 -13.34 9.01
CA GLN A 16 8.11 -13.38 10.45
C GLN A 16 6.86 -14.18 10.86
N GLY A 17 6.13 -14.75 9.90
CA GLY A 17 4.88 -15.49 10.12
C GLY A 17 3.79 -14.64 10.78
N LYS A 18 3.82 -13.32 10.58
CA LYS A 18 2.89 -12.38 11.20
C LYS A 18 1.63 -12.24 10.36
N ARG A 19 0.48 -12.23 11.03
CA ARG A 19 -0.83 -12.00 10.42
C ARG A 19 -1.55 -10.91 11.22
N PRO A 20 -1.26 -9.63 10.94
CA PRO A 20 -1.96 -8.55 11.62
C PRO A 20 -3.46 -8.58 11.27
N GLY A 21 -4.30 -8.01 12.13
CA GLY A 21 -5.72 -7.83 11.81
C GLY A 21 -5.92 -6.87 10.63
N VAL A 22 -5.03 -5.88 10.49
CA VAL A 22 -4.97 -4.96 9.36
C VAL A 22 -3.53 -4.46 9.16
N CYS A 23 -3.11 -4.30 7.91
CA CYS A 23 -1.89 -3.60 7.54
C CYS A 23 -2.27 -2.23 6.96
N LEU A 24 -1.72 -1.15 7.52
CA LEU A 24 -1.93 0.22 7.03
C LEU A 24 -0.67 0.68 6.30
N TYR A 25 -0.78 1.00 5.02
CA TYR A 25 0.27 1.67 4.26
C TYR A 25 -0.05 3.16 4.14
N LEU A 26 0.76 4.00 4.79
CA LEU A 26 0.71 5.45 4.62
C LEU A 26 1.64 5.82 3.46
N THR A 27 1.08 6.35 2.39
CA THR A 27 1.83 6.56 1.14
C THR A 27 1.24 7.71 0.32
N ASP A 28 2.03 8.32 -0.54
CA ASP A 28 1.58 9.27 -1.57
C ASP A 28 1.18 8.57 -2.88
N MET A 29 1.28 7.24 -2.90
CA MET A 29 1.02 6.37 -4.04
C MET A 29 1.95 6.63 -5.24
N GLU A 30 3.08 7.32 -5.06
CA GLU A 30 4.10 7.51 -6.11
C GLU A 30 4.99 6.26 -6.26
N CYS A 31 4.37 5.12 -6.58
CA CYS A 31 5.03 3.85 -6.77
C CYS A 31 4.24 2.89 -7.67
N SER A 32 4.93 2.10 -8.49
CA SER A 32 4.34 1.04 -9.31
C SER A 32 4.65 -0.38 -8.83
N SER A 33 5.45 -0.53 -7.78
CA SER A 33 5.93 -1.82 -7.26
C SER A 33 5.05 -2.29 -6.10
N TYR A 34 4.03 -3.07 -6.44
CA TYR A 34 3.11 -3.70 -5.48
C TYR A 34 3.41 -5.21 -5.36
N PRO A 35 3.00 -5.87 -4.26
CA PRO A 35 3.07 -7.32 -4.18
C PRO A 35 2.15 -7.97 -5.22
N GLY A 36 2.61 -9.06 -5.85
CA GLY A 36 1.87 -9.75 -6.91
C GLY A 36 0.64 -10.52 -6.44
N THR A 37 0.52 -10.77 -5.13
CA THR A 37 -0.56 -11.55 -4.52
C THR A 37 -1.12 -10.83 -3.29
N GLU A 38 -2.43 -10.91 -3.11
CA GLU A 38 -3.09 -10.39 -1.91
C GLU A 38 -2.70 -11.20 -0.67
N PRO A 39 -2.27 -10.55 0.43
CA PRO A 39 -1.98 -11.25 1.68
C PRO A 39 -3.28 -11.74 2.33
N SER A 40 -3.17 -12.71 3.24
CA SER A 40 -4.32 -13.26 3.98
C SER A 40 -4.93 -12.33 5.04
N PHE A 41 -4.49 -11.08 5.10
CA PHE A 41 -4.92 -10.10 6.10
C PHE A 41 -5.38 -8.84 5.40
N SER A 42 -6.29 -8.09 6.05
CA SER A 42 -6.82 -6.85 5.48
C SER A 42 -5.70 -5.82 5.28
N VAL A 43 -5.76 -5.10 4.17
CA VAL A 43 -4.83 -4.00 3.87
C VAL A 43 -5.59 -2.75 3.51
N ILE A 44 -5.16 -1.63 4.08
CA ILE A 44 -5.67 -0.30 3.76
C ILE A 44 -4.51 0.57 3.29
N TRP A 45 -4.66 1.12 2.09
CA TRP A 45 -3.77 2.10 1.49
C TRP A 45 -4.30 3.49 1.84
N VAL A 46 -3.65 4.17 2.78
CA VAL A 46 -3.99 5.55 3.13
C VAL A 46 -3.15 6.46 2.24
N ASN A 47 -3.81 6.98 1.20
CA ASN A 47 -3.19 7.87 0.24
C ASN A 47 -3.31 9.32 0.70
N TRP A 48 -2.19 10.01 0.90
CA TRP A 48 -2.16 11.46 1.15
C TRP A 48 -1.62 12.27 -0.04
N GLY A 49 -1.23 11.60 -1.12
CA GLY A 49 -0.74 12.21 -2.34
C GLY A 49 -1.85 12.44 -3.37
N ASN A 50 -1.46 13.07 -4.48
CA ASN A 50 -2.31 13.24 -5.66
C ASN A 50 -1.63 12.59 -6.88
N PRO A 51 -1.49 11.24 -6.86
CA PRO A 51 -0.80 10.54 -7.94
C PRO A 51 -1.59 10.73 -9.26
N PRO A 52 -0.92 10.69 -10.42
CA PRO A 52 -1.62 10.76 -11.69
C PRO A 52 -2.69 9.67 -11.82
N ALA A 53 -3.77 9.93 -12.56
CA ALA A 53 -4.91 9.01 -12.69
C ALA A 53 -4.50 7.60 -13.15
N GLU A 54 -3.42 7.49 -13.93
CA GLU A 54 -2.88 6.21 -14.39
C GLU A 54 -2.10 5.42 -13.32
N TRP A 55 -1.93 5.95 -12.10
CA TRP A 55 -1.24 5.32 -10.97
C TRP A 55 -2.21 4.75 -9.91
N HIS A 56 -3.53 4.82 -10.14
CA HIS A 56 -4.55 4.11 -9.37
C HIS A 56 -4.48 2.60 -9.66
N ARG A 57 -3.45 1.93 -9.12
CA ARG A 57 -3.08 0.55 -9.46
C ARG A 57 -2.87 -0.35 -8.25
N GLU A 58 -3.32 0.05 -7.06
CA GLU A 58 -3.32 -0.85 -5.92
C GLU A 58 -4.01 -2.17 -6.31
N PRO A 59 -3.33 -3.31 -6.18
CA PRO A 59 -3.83 -4.56 -6.75
C PRO A 59 -4.99 -5.18 -5.96
N TRP A 60 -5.15 -4.77 -4.70
CA TRP A 60 -6.12 -5.32 -3.75
C TRP A 60 -6.16 -4.46 -2.47
N GLY A 61 -7.07 -4.79 -1.55
CA GLY A 61 -7.30 -4.04 -0.31
C GLY A 61 -8.21 -2.83 -0.51
N GLU A 62 -8.38 -2.06 0.56
CA GLU A 62 -9.14 -0.81 0.55
C GLU A 62 -8.22 0.39 0.38
N ARG A 63 -8.65 1.43 -0.33
CA ARG A 63 -7.94 2.69 -0.41
C ARG A 63 -8.76 3.79 0.24
N ILE A 64 -8.10 4.59 1.07
CA ILE A 64 -8.66 5.80 1.66
C ILE A 64 -7.83 6.97 1.14
N ASP A 65 -8.45 7.82 0.33
CA ASP A 65 -7.85 9.08 -0.09
C ASP A 65 -8.08 10.12 1.00
N MET A 66 -6.99 10.63 1.55
CA MET A 66 -7.01 11.76 2.47
C MET A 66 -7.25 13.01 1.62
N THR A 67 -8.49 13.48 1.59
CA THR A 67 -8.77 14.84 1.14
C THR A 67 -8.27 15.80 2.22
N ASP A 68 -7.60 16.89 1.84
CA ASP A 68 -7.34 17.97 2.78
C ASP A 68 -8.66 18.36 3.46
N SER A 69 -8.64 18.45 4.80
CA SER A 69 -9.75 19.03 5.53
C SER A 69 -9.67 20.54 5.28
N GLU A 70 -10.75 21.12 4.76
CA GLU A 70 -10.89 22.58 4.63
C GLU A 70 -10.67 23.32 5.96
#